data_AF-A0A9W9W5S0-F1
#
_entry.id   AF-A0A9W9W5S0-F1
#
_cell.length_a   1.000
_cell.length_b   1.000
_cell.length_c   1.000
_cell.angle_alpha   90.00
_cell.angle_beta   90.00
_cell.angle_gamma   90.00
#
_symmetry.space_group_name_H-M   'P 1'
#
loop_
_entity.id
_entity.type
_entity.pdbx_description
1 polymer ?
#
loop_
_entity_poly.entity_id
_entity_poly.type
_entity_poly.pdbx_seq_one_letter_code
_entity_poly.pdbx_strand_id
1 'polypeptide(L)'
;MTTPEDAFHVLADLFTSRGNDVLDIDTTLSTLEAPFIKHGTSIGVTKKCLVQAFTVSRQLFIKHLMPMTSTDFEAEVSNSNQSTELKVPKQIITEIMLLFDSEHLTACNWRKKWLLAAISRDNETSQATSSSEKILETELTLMQTYQGSPLSRHTKSPTLWSHRLWVLDVLTRLRRPTVSTLLKRERAELDIVLRAGVLHPKNFYAFTYMRRLHSYITDISKDQGDADADADQMERAAASLVDPTLTWCLSHPRDISGWMFAMYLLSRVQMQIFVPAR
;
A
#
# COMPACT_ATOMS: atom_id res chain seq x y z
N MET A 1 6.18 33.77 -0.78
CA MET A 1 6.43 32.59 -1.65
C MET A 1 7.12 31.55 -0.79
N THR A 2 6.61 30.32 -0.72
CA THR A 2 7.29 29.21 -0.02
C THR A 2 8.56 28.81 -0.77
N THR A 3 9.68 28.71 -0.07
CA THR A 3 10.93 28.17 -0.62
C THR A 3 10.81 26.65 -0.84
N PRO A 4 11.67 26.03 -1.67
CA PRO A 4 11.70 24.57 -1.79
C PRO A 4 11.86 23.84 -0.46
N GLU A 5 12.66 24.40 0.44
CA GLU A 5 12.91 23.90 1.79
C GLU A 5 11.66 23.97 2.66
N ASP A 6 10.92 25.09 2.62
CA ASP A 6 9.65 25.22 3.34
C ASP A 6 8.63 24.17 2.86
N ALA A 7 8.52 23.97 1.54
CA ALA A 7 7.62 22.98 0.96
C ALA A 7 7.99 21.56 1.40
N PHE A 8 9.30 21.24 1.43
CA PHE A 8 9.79 19.98 1.95
C PHE A 8 9.42 19.78 3.42
N HIS A 9 9.67 20.77 4.28
CA HIS A 9 9.37 20.68 5.71
C HIS A 9 7.88 20.52 5.99
N VAL A 10 7.02 21.24 5.27
CA VAL A 10 5.56 21.07 5.41
C VAL A 10 5.11 19.64 5.12
N LEU A 11 5.60 19.02 4.06
CA LEU A 11 5.27 17.62 3.76
C LEU A 11 5.96 16.64 4.70
N ALA A 12 7.18 16.95 5.13
CA ALA A 12 7.91 16.12 6.09
C ALA A 12 7.20 16.05 7.44
N ASP A 13 6.70 17.18 7.94
CA ASP A 13 5.92 17.26 9.17
C ASP A 13 4.58 16.52 9.04
N LEU A 14 3.93 16.63 7.87
CA LEU A 14 2.73 15.86 7.55
C LEU A 14 2.98 14.35 7.66
N PHE A 15 4.00 13.84 6.98
CA PHE A 15 4.29 12.40 6.96
C PHE A 15 4.83 11.90 8.31
N THR A 16 5.60 12.73 9.03
CA THR A 16 6.11 12.39 10.37
C THR A 16 4.97 12.25 11.38
N SER A 17 3.95 13.13 11.28
CA SER A 17 2.78 13.10 12.17
C SER A 17 1.69 12.10 11.76
N ARG A 18 1.82 11.43 10.60
CA ARG A 18 0.79 10.55 10.03
C ARG A 18 0.54 9.29 10.86
N GLY A 19 1.58 8.67 11.40
CA GLY A 19 1.46 7.34 12.00
C GLY A 19 0.82 6.34 11.03
N ASN A 20 -0.30 5.71 11.44
CA ASN A 20 -1.07 4.77 10.61
C ASN A 20 -2.28 5.42 9.91
N ASP A 21 -2.43 6.75 9.97
CA ASP A 21 -3.55 7.42 9.34
C ASP A 21 -3.45 7.31 7.82
N VAL A 22 -4.59 7.06 7.19
CA VAL A 22 -4.74 7.08 5.73
C VAL A 22 -5.18 8.49 5.34
N LEU A 23 -4.33 9.17 4.56
CA LEU A 23 -4.62 10.52 4.10
C LEU A 23 -5.40 10.47 2.77
N ASP A 24 -6.19 11.51 2.52
CA ASP A 24 -6.89 11.75 1.27
C ASP A 24 -6.30 13.01 0.62
N ILE A 25 -5.35 12.81 -0.30
CA ILE A 25 -4.52 13.86 -0.88
C ILE A 25 -5.06 14.26 -2.25
N ASP A 26 -5.44 15.52 -2.39
CA ASP A 26 -5.82 16.09 -3.68
C ASP A 26 -4.77 17.11 -4.16
N THR A 27 -4.41 16.99 -5.43
CA THR A 27 -3.60 18.00 -6.11
C THR A 27 -4.51 19.12 -6.56
N THR A 28 -4.66 20.13 -5.71
CA THR A 28 -5.54 21.26 -5.99
C THR A 28 -5.01 22.10 -7.14
N LEU A 29 -5.94 22.61 -7.95
CA LEU A 29 -5.62 23.61 -8.98
C LEU A 29 -5.01 24.84 -8.32
N SER A 30 -4.05 25.46 -9.02
CA SER A 30 -3.20 26.57 -8.55
C SER A 30 -3.94 27.87 -8.22
N THR A 31 -5.26 27.83 -8.09
CA THR A 31 -6.13 28.95 -7.72
C THR A 31 -6.20 29.20 -6.21
N LEU A 32 -5.73 28.26 -5.39
CA LEU A 32 -5.58 28.47 -3.96
C LEU A 32 -4.37 29.36 -3.67
N GLU A 33 -4.57 30.39 -2.85
CA GLU A 33 -3.49 31.25 -2.35
C GLU A 33 -2.52 30.48 -1.43
N ALA A 34 -3.00 29.44 -0.75
CA ALA A 34 -2.20 28.61 0.13
C ALA A 34 -1.58 27.40 -0.60
N PRO A 35 -0.26 27.16 -0.49
CA PRO A 35 0.43 26.06 -1.16
C PRO A 35 0.06 24.67 -0.58
N PHE A 36 -0.47 24.65 0.64
CA PHE A 36 -0.83 23.47 1.41
C PHE A 36 -2.00 23.78 2.36
N ILE A 37 -2.97 22.88 2.44
CA ILE A 37 -4.13 22.95 3.35
C ILE A 37 -4.35 21.56 3.93
N LYS A 38 -4.58 21.47 5.25
CA LYS A 38 -4.91 20.23 5.96
C LYS A 38 -6.22 20.42 6.73
N HIS A 39 -7.17 19.51 6.53
CA HIS A 39 -8.41 19.43 7.30
C HIS A 39 -8.67 17.96 7.67
N GLY A 40 -8.36 17.59 8.92
CA GLY A 40 -8.37 16.19 9.33
C GLY A 40 -7.37 15.36 8.51
N THR A 41 -7.87 14.31 7.85
CA THR A 41 -7.10 13.44 6.94
C THR A 41 -7.10 13.92 5.49
N SER A 42 -7.92 14.93 5.14
CA SER A 42 -7.96 15.51 3.81
C SER A 42 -6.87 16.56 3.63
N ILE A 43 -6.07 16.41 2.59
CA ILE A 43 -4.90 17.24 2.30
C ILE A 43 -5.04 17.83 0.90
N GLY A 44 -5.07 19.16 0.82
CA GLY A 44 -4.94 19.90 -0.43
C GLY A 44 -3.49 20.35 -0.61
N VAL A 45 -2.84 19.94 -1.69
CA VAL A 45 -1.46 20.36 -1.98
C VAL A 45 -1.33 20.83 -3.41
N THR A 46 -0.72 22.01 -3.60
CA THR A 46 -0.51 22.54 -4.94
C THR A 46 0.59 21.76 -5.66
N LYS A 47 0.46 21.63 -6.99
CA LYS A 47 1.52 21.02 -7.82
C LYS A 47 2.88 21.68 -7.64
N LYS A 48 2.92 23.01 -7.45
CA LYS A 48 4.16 23.76 -7.19
C LYS A 48 4.83 23.29 -5.90
N CYS A 49 4.06 23.18 -4.81
CA CYS A 49 4.55 22.67 -3.52
C CYS A 49 5.12 21.25 -3.67
N LEU A 50 4.41 20.35 -4.37
CA LEU A 50 4.88 18.99 -4.62
C LEU A 50 6.21 18.95 -5.40
N VAL A 51 6.35 19.74 -6.48
CA VAL A 51 7.59 19.80 -7.27
C VAL A 51 8.76 20.33 -6.43
N GLN A 52 8.49 21.37 -5.63
CA GLN A 52 9.46 21.98 -4.73
C GLN A 52 9.97 20.97 -3.69
N ALA A 53 9.05 20.33 -2.97
CA ALA A 53 9.37 19.31 -1.98
C ALA A 53 10.09 18.10 -2.62
N PHE A 54 9.64 17.64 -3.79
CA PHE A 54 10.29 16.56 -4.53
C PHE A 54 11.75 16.89 -4.87
N THR A 55 12.03 18.12 -5.28
CA THR A 55 13.39 18.53 -5.66
C THR A 55 14.35 18.41 -4.48
N VAL A 56 13.93 18.89 -3.30
CA VAL A 56 14.71 18.77 -2.06
C VAL A 56 14.84 17.30 -1.65
N SER A 57 13.74 16.54 -1.65
CA SER A 57 13.77 15.11 -1.33
C SER A 57 14.71 14.32 -2.24
N ARG A 58 14.72 14.61 -3.54
CA ARG A 58 15.61 13.95 -4.49
C ARG A 58 17.09 14.27 -4.22
N GLN A 59 17.41 15.52 -3.88
CA GLN A 59 18.77 15.90 -3.49
C GLN A 59 19.21 15.16 -2.22
N LEU A 60 18.36 15.12 -1.20
CA LEU A 60 18.64 14.40 0.04
C LEU A 60 18.75 12.88 -0.20
N PHE A 61 17.93 12.32 -1.09
CA PHE A 61 17.99 10.91 -1.46
C PHE A 61 19.34 10.56 -2.10
N ILE A 62 19.79 11.37 -3.06
CA ILE A 62 21.09 11.15 -3.74
C ILE A 62 22.25 11.32 -2.75
N LYS A 63 22.20 12.36 -1.90
CA LYS A 63 23.29 12.67 -0.97
C LYS A 63 23.40 11.65 0.18
N HIS A 64 22.28 11.20 0.72
CA HIS A 64 22.26 10.47 2.00
C HIS A 64 21.74 9.04 1.92
N LEU A 65 20.87 8.70 0.97
CA LEU A 65 20.20 7.39 0.92
C LEU A 65 20.79 6.47 -0.15
N MET A 66 21.20 7.00 -1.30
CA MET A 66 21.84 6.21 -2.35
C MET A 66 23.17 5.56 -1.95
N PRO A 67 24.04 6.20 -1.14
CA PRO A 67 25.30 5.58 -0.72
C PRO A 67 25.14 4.50 0.36
N MET A 68 23.94 4.33 0.94
CA MET A 68 23.73 3.44 2.09
C MET A 68 24.02 1.97 1.75
N THR A 69 24.83 1.37 2.61
CA THR A 69 25.15 -0.05 2.66
C THR A 69 24.18 -0.81 3.58
N SER A 70 24.22 -2.14 3.58
CA SER A 70 23.37 -2.96 4.46
C SER A 70 23.55 -2.61 5.95
N THR A 71 24.80 -2.35 6.38
CA THR A 71 25.10 -1.92 7.75
C THR A 71 24.52 -0.55 8.08
N ASP A 72 24.43 0.35 7.10
CA ASP A 72 23.81 1.67 7.30
C ASP A 72 22.29 1.56 7.50
N PHE A 73 21.63 0.60 6.83
CA PHE A 73 20.20 0.35 7.06
C PHE A 73 19.93 -0.17 8.48
N GLU A 74 20.75 -1.08 8.98
CA GLU A 74 20.64 -1.62 10.35
C GLU A 74 20.89 -0.53 11.41
N ALA A 75 21.90 0.31 11.18
CA ALA A 75 22.19 1.46 12.04
C ALA A 75 21.03 2.48 12.03
N GLU A 76 20.42 2.73 10.88
CA GLU A 76 19.29 3.67 10.75
C GLU A 76 18.06 3.21 11.54
N VAL A 77 17.72 1.93 11.44
CA VAL A 77 16.61 1.34 12.21
C VAL A 77 16.88 1.46 13.72
N SER A 78 18.14 1.30 14.13
CA SER A 78 18.53 1.32 15.54
C SER A 78 18.58 2.73 16.13
N ASN A 79 18.96 3.73 15.33
CA ASN A 79 19.23 5.11 15.79
C ASN A 79 18.10 6.12 15.50
N SER A 80 16.84 5.66 15.38
CA SER A 80 15.67 6.52 15.07
C SER A 80 15.49 7.76 15.98
N ASN A 81 16.21 7.84 17.11
CA ASN A 81 16.15 8.93 18.09
C ASN A 81 17.45 9.76 18.25
N GLN A 82 18.52 9.50 17.48
CA GLN A 82 19.74 10.32 17.54
C GLN A 82 19.85 11.29 16.36
N SER A 83 20.25 12.51 16.69
CA SER A 83 20.43 13.66 15.80
C SER A 83 21.36 13.34 14.63
N THR A 84 20.78 12.89 13.52
CA THR A 84 21.46 12.90 12.21
C THR A 84 21.60 14.34 11.71
N GLU A 85 22.54 14.59 10.78
CA GLU A 85 22.66 15.86 10.05
C GLU A 85 21.31 16.32 9.47
N LEU A 86 20.42 15.37 9.15
CA LEU A 86 19.01 15.63 8.86
C LEU A 86 18.15 15.60 10.12
N LYS A 87 17.31 16.63 10.30
CA LYS A 87 16.27 16.70 11.36
C LYS A 87 15.00 15.91 11.04
N VAL A 88 14.99 15.14 9.94
CA VAL A 88 13.80 14.43 9.43
C VAL A 88 14.15 12.96 9.24
N PRO A 89 13.27 12.01 9.62
CA PRO A 89 13.52 10.58 9.39
C PRO A 89 13.72 10.24 7.91
N LYS A 90 14.69 9.38 7.58
CA LYS A 90 15.08 9.11 6.18
C LYS A 90 13.95 8.51 5.34
N GLN A 91 13.05 7.74 5.92
CA GLN A 91 11.90 7.17 5.22
C GLN A 91 11.02 8.26 4.58
N ILE A 92 10.87 9.41 5.25
CA ILE A 92 10.03 10.53 4.80
C ILE A 92 10.50 11.09 3.45
N ILE A 93 11.81 11.06 3.20
CA ILE A 93 12.38 11.47 1.91
C ILE A 93 11.76 10.64 0.78
N THR A 94 11.73 9.32 0.94
CA THR A 94 11.15 8.43 -0.07
C THR A 94 9.62 8.49 -0.10
N GLU A 95 8.95 8.85 1.00
CA GLU A 95 7.51 9.10 1.00
C GLU A 95 7.17 10.29 0.09
N ILE A 96 7.84 11.42 0.29
CA ILE A 96 7.65 12.61 -0.54
C ILE A 96 8.02 12.33 -2.01
N MET A 97 9.09 11.55 -2.26
CA MET A 97 9.44 11.16 -3.63
C MET A 97 8.32 10.35 -4.29
N LEU A 98 7.75 9.36 -3.59
CA LEU A 98 6.67 8.53 -4.11
C LEU A 98 5.34 9.29 -4.21
N LEU A 99 5.09 10.28 -3.36
CA LEU A 99 3.95 11.18 -3.49
C LEU A 99 3.99 11.99 -4.79
N PHE A 100 5.18 12.37 -5.25
CA PHE A 100 5.33 13.07 -6.54
C PHE A 100 5.39 12.10 -7.73
N ASP A 101 6.20 11.04 -7.62
CA ASP A 101 6.47 10.07 -8.68
C ASP A 101 6.20 8.64 -8.19
N SER A 102 5.00 8.14 -8.52
CA SER A 102 4.54 6.80 -8.14
C SER A 102 5.34 5.67 -8.76
N GLU A 103 6.11 5.93 -9.84
CA GLU A 103 6.92 4.93 -10.54
C GLU A 103 8.41 5.00 -10.18
N HIS A 104 8.77 5.71 -9.12
CA HIS A 104 10.16 5.86 -8.71
C HIS A 104 10.73 4.57 -8.09
N LEU A 105 11.10 3.60 -8.95
CA LEU A 105 11.55 2.25 -8.59
C LEU A 105 12.70 2.24 -7.57
N THR A 106 13.67 3.14 -7.69
CA THR A 106 14.81 3.20 -6.76
C THR A 106 14.37 3.58 -5.35
N ALA A 107 13.36 4.44 -5.21
CA ALA A 107 12.81 4.82 -3.91
C ALA A 107 12.00 3.66 -3.31
N CYS A 108 11.16 3.01 -4.13
CA CYS A 108 10.43 1.81 -3.73
C CYS A 108 11.38 0.69 -3.27
N ASN A 109 12.45 0.41 -4.02
CA ASN A 109 13.45 -0.60 -3.66
C ASN A 109 14.24 -0.21 -2.40
N TRP A 110 14.55 1.07 -2.21
CA TRP A 110 15.16 1.55 -0.96
C TRP A 110 14.24 1.23 0.24
N ARG A 111 12.93 1.50 0.12
CA ARG A 111 11.95 1.17 1.17
C ARG A 111 11.91 -0.33 1.47
N LYS A 112 11.94 -1.20 0.45
CA LYS A 112 12.02 -2.66 0.66
C LYS A 112 13.24 -3.06 1.46
N LYS A 113 14.43 -2.51 1.13
CA LYS A 113 15.67 -2.79 1.87
C LYS A 113 15.57 -2.32 3.32
N TRP A 114 15.04 -1.12 3.55
CA TRP A 114 14.83 -0.57 4.88
C TRP A 114 13.86 -1.43 5.71
N LEU A 115 12.74 -1.86 5.13
CA LEU A 115 11.77 -2.74 5.79
C LEU A 115 12.38 -4.10 6.15
N LEU A 116 13.16 -4.69 5.24
CA LEU A 116 13.85 -5.95 5.53
C LEU A 116 14.88 -5.82 6.65
N ALA A 117 15.66 -4.73 6.68
CA ALA A 117 16.59 -4.45 7.76
C ALA A 117 15.85 -4.27 9.11
N ALA A 118 14.70 -3.60 9.09
CA ALA A 118 13.87 -3.42 10.29
C ALA A 118 13.37 -4.77 10.85
N ILE A 119 12.97 -5.68 9.97
CA ILE A 119 12.48 -7.02 10.34
C ILE A 119 13.62 -7.90 10.85
N SER A 120 14.77 -7.90 10.18
CA SER A 120 15.93 -8.72 10.59
C SER A 120 16.36 -8.41 12.03
N ARG A 121 16.42 -7.13 12.39
CA ARG A 121 16.76 -6.68 13.75
C ARG A 121 15.78 -7.18 14.80
N ASP A 122 14.50 -7.11 14.49
CA ASP A 122 13.46 -7.51 15.44
C ASP A 122 13.56 -9.02 15.75
N ASN A 123 13.85 -9.87 14.76
CA ASN A 123 14.04 -11.31 15.01
C ASN A 123 15.16 -11.65 16.03
N GLU A 124 16.10 -10.74 16.27
CA GLU A 124 17.19 -10.91 17.24
C GLU A 124 16.78 -10.55 18.69
N THR A 125 15.70 -9.80 18.88
CA THR A 125 15.27 -9.29 20.19
C THR A 125 13.94 -9.94 20.63
N SER A 126 13.89 -10.62 21.77
CA SER A 126 12.74 -11.45 22.21
C SER A 126 11.40 -10.72 22.50
N GLN A 127 11.27 -9.41 22.22
CA GLN A 127 10.04 -8.60 22.36
C GLN A 127 9.50 -8.03 21.02
N ALA A 128 10.03 -8.47 19.89
CA ALA A 128 10.09 -7.62 18.71
C ALA A 128 9.05 -7.84 17.59
N THR A 129 8.23 -8.90 17.65
CA THR A 129 7.22 -9.14 16.60
C THR A 129 6.23 -7.98 16.45
N SER A 130 5.89 -7.27 17.54
CA SER A 130 4.95 -6.14 17.51
C SER A 130 5.48 -4.88 16.79
N SER A 131 6.80 -4.66 16.77
CA SER A 131 7.42 -3.46 16.19
C SER A 131 7.49 -3.56 14.65
N SER A 132 8.02 -4.66 14.13
CA SER A 132 8.07 -4.95 12.69
C SER A 132 6.71 -4.97 12.05
N GLU A 133 5.74 -5.59 12.72
CA GLU A 133 4.35 -5.58 12.27
C GLU A 133 3.80 -4.16 12.16
N LYS A 134 4.05 -3.30 13.15
CA LYS A 134 3.60 -1.92 13.13
C LYS A 134 4.21 -1.14 11.97
N ILE A 135 5.50 -1.35 11.68
CA ILE A 135 6.19 -0.72 10.55
C ILE A 135 5.57 -1.17 9.22
N LEU A 136 5.29 -2.47 9.06
CA LEU A 136 4.65 -3.01 7.85
C LEU A 136 3.22 -2.49 7.67
N GLU A 137 2.44 -2.36 8.75
CA GLU A 137 1.11 -1.73 8.69
C GLU A 137 1.19 -0.24 8.37
N THR A 138 2.22 0.45 8.88
CA THR A 138 2.52 1.85 8.52
C THR A 138 2.78 1.98 7.02
N GLU A 139 3.50 1.04 6.43
CA GLU A 139 3.74 0.99 4.99
C GLU A 139 2.46 0.73 4.18
N LEU A 140 1.59 -0.17 4.66
CA LEU A 140 0.33 -0.49 3.99
C LEU A 140 -0.65 0.69 4.02
N THR A 141 -0.71 1.44 5.12
CA THR A 141 -1.52 2.67 5.22
C THR A 141 -0.95 3.80 4.35
N LEU A 142 0.37 3.87 4.17
CA LEU A 142 0.99 4.77 3.19
C LEU A 142 0.59 4.41 1.75
N MET A 143 0.66 3.13 1.37
CA MET A 143 0.23 2.70 0.04
C MET A 143 -1.25 2.98 -0.19
N GLN A 144 -2.09 2.75 0.82
CA GLN A 144 -3.51 3.06 0.77
C GLN A 144 -3.76 4.57 0.61
N THR A 145 -2.96 5.42 1.26
CA THR A 145 -2.98 6.87 1.05
C THR A 145 -2.77 7.18 -0.43
N TYR A 146 -1.72 6.65 -1.06
CA TYR A 146 -1.44 6.93 -2.47
C TYR A 146 -2.47 6.35 -3.45
N GLN A 147 -2.91 5.13 -3.24
CA GLN A 147 -3.82 4.43 -4.15
C GLN A 147 -5.28 4.87 -3.99
N GLY A 148 -5.66 5.28 -2.78
CA GLY A 148 -7.00 5.74 -2.43
C GLY A 148 -7.20 7.24 -2.59
N SER A 149 -6.15 8.05 -2.69
CA SER A 149 -6.31 9.48 -2.94
C SER A 149 -6.68 9.77 -4.41
N PRO A 150 -7.30 10.92 -4.76
CA PRO A 150 -7.56 11.36 -6.14
C PRO A 150 -6.29 11.71 -6.94
N LEU A 151 -5.24 10.91 -6.81
CA LEU A 151 -3.95 11.01 -7.47
C LEU A 151 -3.92 10.05 -8.67
N SER A 152 -4.40 10.51 -9.83
CA SER A 152 -4.65 9.67 -11.01
C SER A 152 -3.47 8.81 -11.50
N ARG A 153 -2.21 9.19 -11.21
CA ARG A 153 -1.03 8.37 -11.53
C ARG A 153 -0.82 7.25 -10.51
N HIS A 154 -0.99 7.56 -9.23
CA HIS A 154 -0.78 6.65 -8.11
C HIS A 154 -1.83 5.56 -8.04
N THR A 155 -3.11 5.91 -8.24
CA THR A 155 -4.24 4.97 -8.23
C THR A 155 -4.04 3.80 -9.20
N LYS A 156 -3.35 4.02 -10.32
CA LYS A 156 -3.07 3.03 -11.36
C LYS A 156 -1.60 2.60 -11.45
N SER A 157 -0.81 2.90 -10.43
CA SER A 157 0.63 2.62 -10.44
C SER A 157 0.91 1.12 -10.32
N PRO A 158 1.47 0.45 -11.35
CA PRO A 158 1.91 -0.95 -11.21
C PRO A 158 2.97 -1.12 -10.11
N THR A 159 3.85 -0.13 -9.95
CA THR A 159 4.90 -0.14 -8.92
C THR A 159 4.30 -0.16 -7.51
N LEU A 160 3.36 0.74 -7.20
CA LEU A 160 2.73 0.80 -5.87
C LEU A 160 1.87 -0.43 -5.57
N TRP A 161 1.08 -0.93 -6.55
CA TRP A 161 0.30 -2.15 -6.36
C TRP A 161 1.18 -3.39 -6.13
N SER A 162 2.29 -3.49 -6.85
CA SER A 162 3.27 -4.57 -6.65
C SER A 162 3.98 -4.46 -5.30
N HIS A 163 4.31 -3.23 -4.87
CA HIS A 163 4.90 -2.99 -3.56
C HIS A 163 3.93 -3.36 -2.43
N ARG A 164 2.67 -2.93 -2.51
CA ARG A 164 1.63 -3.30 -1.54
C ARG A 164 1.49 -4.82 -1.38
N LEU A 165 1.44 -5.56 -2.50
CA LEU A 165 1.38 -7.03 -2.46
C LEU A 165 2.61 -7.64 -1.79
N TRP A 166 3.80 -7.12 -2.09
CA TRP A 166 5.04 -7.56 -1.46
C TRP A 166 5.04 -7.31 0.06
N VAL A 167 4.58 -6.14 0.52
CA VAL A 167 4.47 -5.84 1.96
C VAL A 167 3.50 -6.79 2.66
N LEU A 168 2.34 -7.09 2.04
CA LEU A 168 1.38 -8.05 2.58
C LEU A 168 1.95 -9.47 2.67
N ASP A 169 2.70 -9.91 1.67
CA ASP A 169 3.36 -11.21 1.66
C ASP A 169 4.43 -11.31 2.76
N VAL A 170 5.21 -10.24 2.97
CA VAL A 170 6.16 -10.16 4.09
C VAL A 170 5.44 -10.21 5.44
N LEU A 171 4.38 -9.42 5.62
CA LEU A 171 3.59 -9.37 6.86
C LEU A 171 2.91 -10.72 7.16
N THR A 172 2.39 -11.38 6.13
CA THR A 172 1.73 -12.69 6.25
C THR A 172 2.73 -13.76 6.68
N ARG A 173 3.94 -13.78 6.10
CA ARG A 173 5.00 -14.71 6.50
C ARG A 173 5.50 -14.47 7.92
N LEU A 174 5.55 -13.20 8.35
CA LEU A 174 5.93 -12.82 9.71
C LEU A 174 4.90 -13.25 10.74
N ARG A 175 3.61 -12.92 10.51
CA ARG A 175 2.52 -13.18 11.47
C ARG A 175 2.04 -14.63 11.49
N ARG A 176 2.15 -15.33 10.35
CA ARG A 176 1.49 -16.62 10.10
C ARG A 176 0.02 -16.59 10.57
N PRO A 177 -0.78 -15.64 10.07
CA PRO A 177 -2.14 -15.44 10.54
C PRO A 177 -3.02 -16.64 10.23
N THR A 178 -4.09 -16.81 11.00
CA THR A 178 -5.14 -17.79 10.70
C THR A 178 -5.85 -17.44 9.39
N VAL A 179 -6.40 -18.44 8.70
CA VAL A 179 -7.18 -18.22 7.48
C VAL A 179 -8.31 -17.20 7.68
N SER A 180 -9.04 -17.26 8.80
CA SER A 180 -10.08 -16.27 9.12
C SER A 180 -9.56 -14.82 9.15
N THR A 181 -8.34 -14.61 9.65
CA THR A 181 -7.70 -13.29 9.69
C THR A 181 -7.31 -12.83 8.29
N LEU A 182 -6.81 -13.75 7.45
CA LEU A 182 -6.51 -13.48 6.04
C LEU A 182 -7.76 -13.09 5.25
N LEU A 183 -8.88 -13.78 5.44
CA LEU A 183 -10.14 -13.45 4.76
C LEU A 183 -10.68 -12.07 5.17
N LYS A 184 -10.57 -11.71 6.46
CA LYS A 184 -10.91 -10.35 6.92
C LYS A 184 -10.01 -9.30 6.26
N ARG A 185 -8.71 -9.59 6.13
CA ARG A 185 -7.76 -8.70 5.47
C ARG A 185 -8.08 -8.56 3.99
N GLU A 186 -8.35 -9.68 3.32
CA GLU A 186 -8.75 -9.71 1.91
C GLU A 186 -9.97 -8.82 1.64
N ARG A 187 -10.98 -8.90 2.50
CA ARG A 187 -12.17 -8.05 2.40
C ARG A 187 -11.82 -6.56 2.53
N ALA A 188 -10.94 -6.20 3.47
CA ALA A 188 -10.48 -4.82 3.61
C ALA A 188 -9.67 -4.34 2.39
N GLU A 189 -8.86 -5.21 1.79
CA GLU A 189 -8.12 -4.90 0.56
C GLU A 189 -9.06 -4.71 -0.64
N LEU A 190 -10.17 -5.46 -0.71
CA LEU A 190 -11.20 -5.26 -1.73
C LEU A 190 -11.77 -3.83 -1.67
N ASP A 191 -12.06 -3.29 -0.48
CA ASP A 191 -12.58 -1.93 -0.35
C ASP A 191 -11.63 -0.88 -0.93
N ILE A 192 -10.31 -1.08 -0.77
CA ILE A 192 -9.27 -0.21 -1.35
C ILE A 192 -9.26 -0.32 -2.88
N VAL A 193 -9.37 -1.53 -3.41
CA VAL A 193 -9.42 -1.79 -4.86
C VAL A 193 -10.67 -1.19 -5.49
N LEU A 194 -11.83 -1.35 -4.86
CA LEU A 194 -13.09 -0.77 -5.33
C LEU A 194 -13.02 0.77 -5.30
N ARG A 195 -12.46 1.37 -4.24
CA ARG A 195 -12.21 2.82 -4.19
C ARG A 195 -11.29 3.27 -5.32
N ALA A 196 -10.19 2.54 -5.58
CA ALA A 196 -9.29 2.83 -6.68
C ALA A 196 -9.94 2.68 -8.06
N GLY A 197 -10.93 1.79 -8.20
CA GLY A 197 -11.77 1.65 -9.40
C GLY A 197 -12.69 2.85 -9.62
N VAL A 198 -13.21 3.46 -8.56
CA VAL A 198 -14.01 4.71 -8.65
C VAL A 198 -13.14 5.86 -9.13
N LEU A 199 -11.96 6.00 -8.53
CA LEU A 199 -11.01 7.09 -8.83
C LEU A 199 -10.36 6.94 -10.20
N HIS A 200 -10.19 5.71 -10.67
CA HIS A 200 -9.65 5.42 -11.99
C HIS A 200 -10.47 4.31 -12.67
N PRO A 201 -11.49 4.65 -13.48
CA PRO A 201 -12.29 3.63 -14.17
C PRO A 201 -11.43 2.72 -15.03
N LYS A 202 -11.76 1.42 -15.03
CA LYS A 202 -11.04 0.34 -15.73
C LYS A 202 -9.62 0.14 -15.18
N ASN A 203 -9.45 0.23 -13.86
CA ASN A 203 -8.16 0.06 -13.20
C ASN A 203 -7.66 -1.39 -13.24
N PHE A 204 -7.06 -1.77 -14.37
CA PHE A 204 -6.53 -3.11 -14.57
C PHE A 204 -5.55 -3.54 -13.47
N TYR A 205 -4.71 -2.63 -12.97
CA TYR A 205 -3.68 -2.94 -11.97
C TYR A 205 -4.29 -3.24 -10.60
N ALA A 206 -5.27 -2.46 -10.14
CA ALA A 206 -5.93 -2.69 -8.85
C ALA A 206 -6.68 -4.04 -8.84
N PHE A 207 -7.46 -4.34 -9.88
CA PHE A 207 -8.19 -5.61 -9.96
C PHE A 207 -7.27 -6.81 -10.22
N THR A 208 -6.14 -6.63 -10.92
CA THR A 208 -5.11 -7.67 -11.05
C THR A 208 -4.43 -7.94 -9.71
N TYR A 209 -4.13 -6.89 -8.94
CA TYR A 209 -3.64 -7.01 -7.57
C TYR A 209 -4.61 -7.83 -6.71
N MET A 210 -5.92 -7.52 -6.74
CA MET A 210 -6.92 -8.23 -5.96
C MET A 210 -6.99 -9.72 -6.33
N ARG A 211 -6.95 -10.03 -7.64
CA ARG A 211 -6.91 -11.42 -8.11
C ARG A 211 -5.68 -12.18 -7.60
N ARG A 212 -4.51 -11.53 -7.60
CA ARG A 212 -3.27 -12.13 -7.09
C ARG A 212 -3.32 -12.35 -5.59
N LEU A 213 -3.87 -11.40 -4.83
CA LEU A 213 -4.06 -11.53 -3.39
C LEU A 213 -5.00 -12.70 -3.06
N HIS A 214 -6.13 -12.82 -3.76
CA HIS A 214 -7.05 -13.94 -3.59
C HIS A 214 -6.35 -15.28 -3.83
N SER A 215 -5.66 -15.43 -4.96
CA SER A 215 -4.90 -16.65 -5.26
C SER A 215 -3.90 -16.98 -4.15
N TYR A 216 -3.12 -15.99 -3.70
CA TYR A 216 -2.14 -16.15 -2.64
C TYR A 216 -2.76 -16.63 -1.32
N ILE A 217 -3.88 -16.06 -0.89
CA ILE A 217 -4.59 -16.47 0.33
C ILE A 217 -5.16 -17.89 0.19
N THR A 218 -5.71 -18.23 -0.98
CA THR A 218 -6.22 -19.58 -1.23
C THR A 218 -5.11 -20.62 -1.21
N ASP A 219 -3.91 -20.29 -1.70
CA ASP A 219 -2.78 -21.21 -1.69
C ASP A 219 -2.24 -21.42 -0.26
N ILE A 220 -2.14 -20.37 0.56
CA ILE A 220 -1.79 -20.50 1.98
C ILE A 220 -2.80 -21.36 2.73
N SER A 221 -4.09 -21.24 2.41
CA SER A 221 -5.14 -22.00 3.09
C SER A 221 -4.98 -23.50 2.86
N LYS A 222 -4.65 -23.90 1.62
CA LYS A 222 -4.38 -25.31 1.26
C LYS A 222 -3.17 -25.88 1.99
N ASP A 223 -2.13 -25.07 2.19
CA ASP A 223 -0.92 -25.52 2.90
C ASP A 223 -1.16 -25.70 4.42
N GLN A 224 -2.25 -25.16 4.97
CA GLN A 224 -2.57 -25.20 6.40
C GLN A 224 -3.62 -26.27 6.79
N GLY A 225 -4.27 -26.94 5.84
CA GLY A 225 -5.50 -27.72 6.06
C GLY A 225 -5.53 -29.15 5.48
N ASP A 226 -6.69 -29.78 5.65
CA ASP A 226 -7.07 -31.08 5.11
C ASP A 226 -7.91 -30.85 3.84
N ALA A 227 -7.64 -31.60 2.76
CA ALA A 227 -8.00 -31.21 1.38
C ALA A 227 -9.50 -30.95 1.13
N ASP A 228 -10.40 -31.63 1.86
CA ASP A 228 -11.85 -31.44 1.75
C ASP A 228 -12.37 -30.18 2.49
N ALA A 229 -11.73 -29.79 3.59
CA ALA A 229 -12.05 -28.54 4.29
C ALA A 229 -11.57 -27.31 3.50
N ASP A 230 -10.51 -27.48 2.72
CA ASP A 230 -9.88 -26.41 1.91
C ASP A 230 -10.78 -25.96 0.75
N ALA A 231 -11.49 -26.89 0.11
CA ALA A 231 -12.39 -26.57 -0.99
C ALA A 231 -13.58 -25.72 -0.53
N ASP A 232 -14.22 -26.09 0.58
CA ASP A 232 -15.32 -25.35 1.20
C ASP A 232 -14.87 -23.98 1.75
N GLN A 233 -13.63 -23.88 2.25
CA GLN A 233 -13.09 -22.60 2.69
C GLN A 233 -12.73 -21.65 1.53
N MET A 234 -12.19 -22.19 0.43
CA MET A 234 -11.90 -21.41 -0.78
C MET A 234 -13.18 -20.88 -1.43
N GLU A 235 -14.22 -21.71 -1.49
CA GLU A 235 -15.53 -21.28 -2.00
C GLU A 235 -16.13 -20.16 -1.13
N ARG A 236 -16.11 -20.33 0.20
CA ARG A 236 -16.57 -19.29 1.14
C ARG A 236 -15.78 -17.99 1.02
N ALA A 237 -14.47 -18.08 0.81
CA ALA A 237 -13.61 -16.92 0.58
C ALA A 237 -14.07 -16.15 -0.66
N ALA A 238 -14.19 -16.83 -1.80
CA ALA A 238 -14.65 -16.22 -3.05
C ALA A 238 -16.08 -15.68 -2.92
N ALA A 239 -17.00 -16.45 -2.34
CA ALA A 239 -18.39 -16.06 -2.11
C ALA A 239 -18.50 -14.78 -1.28
N SER A 240 -17.66 -14.61 -0.26
CA SER A 240 -17.62 -13.40 0.57
C SER A 240 -17.26 -12.12 -0.19
N LEU A 241 -16.64 -12.25 -1.37
CA LEU A 241 -16.26 -11.13 -2.23
C LEU A 241 -17.22 -10.93 -3.42
N VAL A 242 -18.09 -11.89 -3.73
CA VAL A 242 -19.01 -11.82 -4.89
C VAL A 242 -19.98 -10.65 -4.72
N ASP A 243 -20.75 -10.63 -3.64
CA ASP A 243 -21.78 -9.61 -3.41
C ASP A 243 -21.27 -8.16 -3.43
N PRO A 244 -20.20 -7.79 -2.69
CA PRO A 244 -19.68 -6.41 -2.77
C PRO A 244 -19.15 -6.07 -4.16
N THR A 245 -18.50 -7.02 -4.85
CA THR A 245 -17.96 -6.80 -6.19
C THR A 245 -19.08 -6.60 -7.21
N LEU A 246 -20.13 -7.44 -7.18
CA LEU A 246 -21.29 -7.32 -8.05
C LEU A 246 -22.06 -6.02 -7.78
N THR A 247 -22.30 -5.69 -6.51
CA THR A 247 -22.95 -4.42 -6.12
C THR A 247 -22.19 -3.22 -6.69
N TRP A 248 -20.86 -3.25 -6.58
CA TRP A 248 -20.01 -2.20 -7.14
C TRP A 248 -20.06 -2.17 -8.68
N CYS A 249 -20.00 -3.33 -9.35
CA CYS A 249 -20.07 -3.43 -10.82
C CYS A 249 -21.40 -2.93 -11.38
N LEU A 250 -22.52 -3.21 -10.69
CA LEU A 250 -23.84 -2.70 -11.07
C LEU A 250 -23.92 -1.17 -10.98
N SER A 251 -23.19 -0.58 -10.04
CA SER A 251 -23.04 0.88 -9.92
C SER A 251 -22.06 1.49 -10.94
N HIS A 252 -21.18 0.66 -11.51
CA HIS A 252 -20.13 1.05 -12.47
C HIS A 252 -20.16 0.17 -13.72
N PRO A 253 -21.27 0.11 -14.48
CA PRO A 253 -21.50 -0.91 -15.51
C PRO A 253 -20.49 -0.87 -16.67
N ARG A 254 -19.77 0.25 -16.84
CA ARG A 254 -18.73 0.42 -17.89
C ARG A 254 -17.33 -0.02 -17.45
N ASP A 255 -17.16 -0.48 -16.22
CA ASP A 255 -15.85 -0.90 -15.71
C ASP A 255 -15.57 -2.38 -16.04
N ILE A 256 -14.85 -2.60 -17.14
CA ILE A 256 -14.49 -3.95 -17.57
C ILE A 256 -13.55 -4.67 -16.59
N SER A 257 -12.72 -3.94 -15.85
CA SER A 257 -11.79 -4.57 -14.88
C SER A 257 -12.55 -5.12 -13.68
N GLY A 258 -13.54 -4.38 -13.19
CA GLY A 258 -14.48 -4.85 -12.17
C GLY A 258 -15.25 -6.09 -12.63
N TRP A 259 -15.86 -6.05 -13.82
CA TRP A 259 -16.57 -7.21 -14.37
C TRP A 259 -15.68 -8.44 -14.57
N MET A 260 -14.44 -8.25 -15.07
CA MET A 260 -13.48 -9.36 -15.19
C MET A 260 -13.08 -9.96 -13.84
N PHE A 261 -13.07 -9.17 -12.77
CA PHE A 261 -12.84 -9.67 -11.42
C PHE A 261 -14.09 -10.38 -10.85
N ALA A 262 -15.29 -9.86 -11.08
CA ALA A 262 -16.54 -10.52 -10.71
C ALA A 262 -16.66 -11.90 -11.38
N MET A 263 -16.39 -11.99 -12.69
CA MET A 263 -16.40 -13.27 -13.42
C MET A 263 -15.35 -14.25 -12.88
N TYR A 264 -14.18 -13.74 -12.49
CA TYR A 264 -13.17 -14.56 -11.81
C TYR A 264 -13.70 -15.14 -10.50
N LEU A 265 -14.32 -14.34 -9.63
CA LEU A 265 -14.90 -14.83 -8.38
C LEU A 265 -16.01 -15.86 -8.62
N LEU A 266 -16.93 -15.58 -9.55
CA LEU A 266 -18.02 -16.51 -9.89
C LEU A 266 -17.51 -17.88 -10.35
N SER A 267 -16.43 -17.91 -11.15
CA SER A 267 -15.81 -19.17 -11.57
C SER A 267 -15.15 -19.97 -10.43
N ARG A 268 -14.88 -19.33 -9.28
CA ARG A 268 -14.38 -20.00 -8.07
C ARG A 268 -15.50 -20.53 -7.18
N VAL A 269 -16.69 -19.92 -7.24
CA VAL A 269 -17.88 -20.39 -6.51
C VAL A 269 -18.63 -21.48 -7.31
N GLN A 270 -18.64 -21.40 -8.64
CA GLN A 270 -19.39 -22.34 -9.49
C GLN A 270 -18.78 -23.75 -9.59
N MET A 271 -17.60 -24.03 -9.00
CA MET A 271 -16.96 -25.36 -9.09
C MET A 271 -17.70 -26.47 -8.31
N GLN A 272 -18.81 -26.20 -7.61
CA GLN A 272 -19.62 -27.24 -6.96
C GLN A 272 -21.00 -27.53 -7.59
N ILE A 273 -21.47 -26.77 -8.60
CA ILE A 273 -22.84 -26.98 -9.15
C ILE A 273 -22.88 -28.03 -10.28
N PHE A 274 -21.72 -28.54 -10.74
CA PHE A 274 -21.66 -29.49 -11.87
C PHE A 274 -20.75 -30.70 -11.59
N VAL A 275 -21.10 -31.52 -10.62
CA VAL A 275 -20.77 -32.95 -10.66
C VAL A 275 -22.07 -33.71 -10.92
N PRO A 276 -22.43 -34.01 -12.19
CA PRO A 276 -23.48 -34.98 -12.44
C PRO A 276 -22.97 -36.33 -11.94
N ALA A 277 -23.63 -36.89 -10.93
CA ALA A 277 -23.44 -38.27 -10.54
C ALA A 277 -23.59 -39.15 -11.79
N ARG A 278 -22.52 -39.87 -12.14
CA ARG A 278 -22.57 -41.00 -13.08
C ARG A 278 -22.38 -42.29 -12.29
#